data_AF-A0A929IK28-F1
#
_entry.id   AF-A0A929IK28-F1
#
_cell.length_a   1.000
_cell.length_b   1.000
_cell.length_c   1.000
_cell.angle_alpha   90.00
_cell.angle_beta   90.00
_cell.angle_gamma   90.00
#
_symmetry.space_group_name_H-M   'P 1'
#
loop_
_entity.id
_entity.type
_entity.pdbx_description
1 polymer ?
#
loop_
_entity_poly.entity_id
_entity_poly.type
_entity_poly.pdbx_seq_one_letter_code
_entity_poly.pdbx_strand_id
1 'polypeptide(L)'
;MADEIEFDVEFAQELCDVLSRELGSVISFMGKGGLVLASSARKRIGALHSTAAQIMSGKFDERAVTGWQAMRSTGMRTGYNIAIDFEGR
;
A
#
# COMPACT_ATOMS: atom_id res chain seq x y z
N MET A 1 29.50 3.42 5.83
CA MET A 1 28.55 2.73 4.94
C MET A 1 27.37 2.37 5.81
N ALA A 2 26.21 2.99 5.58
CA ALA A 2 25.00 2.58 6.27
C ALA A 2 24.67 1.16 5.81
N ASP A 3 24.42 0.25 6.74
CA ASP A 3 23.88 -1.06 6.41
C ASP A 3 22.61 -0.84 5.59
N GLU A 4 22.60 -1.36 4.36
CA GLU A 4 21.44 -1.29 3.48
C GLU A 4 20.41 -2.26 4.06
N ILE A 5 19.45 -1.75 4.82
CA ILE A 5 18.35 -2.55 5.36
C ILE A 5 17.52 -3.04 4.17
N GLU A 6 17.66 -4.32 3.85
CA GLU A 6 16.84 -4.97 2.82
C GLU A 6 15.41 -5.13 3.33
N PHE A 7 14.43 -4.83 2.48
CA PHE A 7 13.02 -4.95 2.84
C PHE A 7 12.61 -6.43 2.91
N ASP A 8 12.27 -6.91 4.11
CA ASP A 8 11.78 -8.26 4.33
C ASP A 8 10.31 -8.41 3.89
N VAL A 9 10.11 -9.00 2.71
CA VAL A 9 8.79 -9.21 2.13
C VAL A 9 7.95 -10.21 2.92
N GLU A 10 8.59 -11.23 3.53
CA GLU A 10 7.87 -12.24 4.31
C GLU A 10 7.30 -11.61 5.57
N PHE A 11 8.12 -10.88 6.31
CA PHE A 11 7.68 -10.13 7.49
C PHE A 11 6.60 -9.10 7.15
N ALA A 12 6.77 -8.32 6.08
CA ALA A 12 5.78 -7.34 5.64
C ALA A 12 4.43 -8.00 5.30
N GLN A 13 4.46 -9.24 4.81
CA GLN A 13 3.27 -10.01 4.48
C GLN A 13 2.56 -10.55 5.71
N GLU A 14 3.29 -11.05 6.71
CA GLU A 14 2.72 -11.42 8.00
C GLU A 14 2.04 -10.21 8.66
N LEU A 15 2.70 -9.04 8.62
CA LEU A 15 2.16 -7.81 9.17
C LEU A 15 0.88 -7.37 8.46
N CYS A 16 0.80 -7.51 7.13
CA CYS A 16 -0.44 -7.26 6.39
C CYS A 16 -1.59 -8.13 6.89
N ASP A 17 -1.34 -9.42 7.16
CA ASP A 17 -2.39 -10.33 7.60
C ASP A 17 -2.87 -10.00 9.02
N VAL A 18 -1.93 -9.75 9.94
CA VAL A 18 -2.25 -9.36 11.33
C VAL A 18 -3.07 -8.08 11.35
N LEU A 19 -2.56 -7.01 10.71
CA LEU A 19 -3.25 -5.71 10.70
C LEU A 19 -4.61 -5.79 10.00
N SER A 20 -4.71 -6.55 8.91
CA SER A 20 -5.97 -6.71 8.20
C SER A 20 -7.02 -7.42 9.06
N ARG A 21 -6.61 -8.42 9.86
CA ARG A 21 -7.48 -9.11 10.81
C ARG A 21 -7.97 -8.17 11.92
N GLU A 22 -7.08 -7.38 12.50
CA GLU A 22 -7.43 -6.48 13.62
C GLU A 22 -8.24 -5.26 13.15
N LEU A 23 -7.96 -4.71 11.97
CA LEU A 23 -8.58 -3.47 11.48
C LEU A 23 -9.76 -3.70 10.52
N GLY A 24 -10.00 -4.93 10.08
CA GLY A 24 -11.04 -5.27 9.10
C GLY A 24 -10.85 -4.60 7.72
N SER A 25 -9.64 -4.13 7.42
CA SER A 25 -9.30 -3.34 6.23
C SER A 25 -8.24 -4.02 5.37
N VAL A 26 -8.13 -3.65 4.09
CA VAL A 26 -7.06 -4.16 3.23
C VAL A 26 -5.77 -3.40 3.54
N ILE A 27 -4.74 -4.13 3.93
CA ILE A 27 -3.42 -3.59 4.23
C ILE A 27 -2.46 -4.00 3.10
N SER A 28 -1.58 -3.11 2.67
CA SER A 28 -0.63 -3.38 1.60
C SER A 28 0.63 -2.53 1.76
N PHE A 29 1.80 -3.15 1.56
CA PHE A 29 3.08 -2.46 1.47
C PHE A 29 3.45 -2.25 0.01
N MET A 30 3.91 -1.03 -0.28
CA MET A 30 4.20 -0.56 -1.62
C MET A 30 5.70 -0.34 -1.77
N GLY A 31 6.29 -0.92 -2.80
CA GLY A 31 7.63 -0.63 -3.27
C GLY A 31 7.64 0.49 -4.30
N LYS A 32 8.83 0.76 -4.85
CA LYS A 32 9.07 1.84 -5.82
C LYS A 32 8.03 1.85 -6.95
N GLY A 33 7.54 3.05 -7.28
CA GLY A 33 6.56 3.24 -8.36
C GLY A 33 5.17 2.68 -8.05
N GLY A 34 4.88 2.35 -6.77
CA GLY A 34 3.59 1.82 -6.35
C GLY A 34 3.42 0.31 -6.60
N LEU A 35 4.51 -0.44 -6.74
CA LEU A 35 4.47 -1.90 -6.84
C LEU A 35 4.00 -2.51 -5.52
N VAL A 36 2.97 -3.35 -5.53
CA VAL A 36 2.51 -4.03 -4.31
C VAL A 36 3.48 -5.17 -3.97
N LEU A 37 4.26 -5.02 -2.89
CA LEU A 37 5.22 -6.03 -2.42
C LEU A 37 4.56 -7.05 -1.49
N ALA A 38 3.65 -6.59 -0.63
CA ALA A 38 2.88 -7.42 0.28
C ALA A 38 1.45 -6.89 0.42
N SER A 39 0.47 -7.76 0.62
CA SER A 39 -0.93 -7.36 0.75
C SER A 39 -1.78 -8.42 1.44
N SER A 40 -2.74 -8.00 2.28
CA SER A 40 -3.79 -8.93 2.75
C SER A 40 -4.76 -9.32 1.63
N ALA A 41 -4.81 -8.56 0.54
CA ALA A 41 -5.52 -8.91 -0.69
C ALA A 41 -4.55 -9.55 -1.71
N ARG A 42 -4.20 -10.82 -1.51
CA ARG A 42 -3.13 -11.57 -2.23
C ARG A 42 -3.09 -11.39 -3.75
N LYS A 43 -4.25 -11.30 -4.40
CA LYS A 43 -4.36 -11.05 -5.84
C LYS A 43 -3.74 -9.73 -6.34
N ARG A 44 -3.36 -8.81 -5.44
CA ARG A 44 -2.75 -7.52 -5.75
C ARG A 44 -1.22 -7.57 -5.79
N ILE A 45 -0.60 -8.58 -5.18
CA ILE A 45 0.88 -8.67 -5.11
C ILE A 45 1.44 -8.72 -6.53
N GLY A 46 2.47 -7.91 -6.79
CA GLY A 46 3.07 -7.75 -8.12
C GLY A 46 2.33 -6.80 -9.07
N ALA A 47 1.14 -6.31 -8.71
CA ALA A 47 0.45 -5.28 -9.48
C ALA A 47 0.95 -3.87 -9.14
N LEU A 48 0.85 -2.95 -10.10
CA LEU A 48 1.08 -1.53 -9.86
C LEU A 48 -0.19 -0.85 -9.36
N HIS A 49 -0.08 -0.14 -8.24
CA HIS A 49 -1.16 0.64 -7.64
C HIS A 49 -0.99 2.13 -7.96
N SER A 50 -1.76 2.63 -8.94
CA SER A 50 -1.60 4.00 -9.47
C SER A 50 -1.73 5.10 -8.42
N THR A 51 -2.63 4.95 -7.44
CA THR A 51 -2.73 5.90 -6.32
C THR A 51 -1.49 5.88 -5.43
N ALA A 52 -0.91 4.70 -5.18
CA ALA A 52 0.30 4.59 -4.38
C ALA A 52 1.50 5.21 -5.12
N ALA A 53 1.60 4.98 -6.44
CA ALA A 53 2.62 5.59 -7.27
C ALA A 53 2.58 7.13 -7.21
N GLN A 54 1.37 7.71 -7.22
CA GLN A 54 1.19 9.16 -7.10
C GLN A 54 1.59 9.67 -5.72
N ILE A 55 1.20 8.97 -4.65
CA ILE A 55 1.57 9.32 -3.28
C ILE A 55 3.09 9.27 -3.09
N MET A 56 3.72 8.16 -3.47
CA MET A 56 5.17 7.97 -3.39
C MET A 56 5.97 8.93 -4.30
N SER A 57 5.32 9.58 -5.28
CA SER A 57 5.95 10.63 -6.10
C SER A 57 5.90 12.03 -5.47
N GLY A 58 5.33 12.16 -4.26
CA GLY A 58 5.12 13.45 -3.60
C GLY A 58 3.99 14.29 -4.20
N LYS A 59 3.14 13.67 -5.05
CA LYS A 59 2.01 14.39 -5.66
C LYS A 59 0.86 14.60 -4.66
N PHE A 60 0.72 13.69 -3.69
CA PHE A 60 -0.28 13.72 -2.63
C PHE A 60 0.30 13.03 -1.39
N ASP A 61 0.10 13.59 -0.20
CA ASP A 61 0.53 12.94 1.06
C ASP A 61 -0.43 11.81 1.47
N GLU A 62 -1.70 11.99 1.14
CA GLU A 62 -2.78 11.05 1.39
C GLU A 62 -3.86 11.17 0.31
N ARG A 63 -4.67 10.13 0.16
CA ARG A 63 -5.82 10.18 -0.74
C ARG A 63 -7.00 9.36 -0.26
N ALA A 64 -8.10 10.07 -0.01
CA ALA A 64 -9.42 9.50 0.13
C ALA A 64 -9.92 8.91 -1.20
N VAL A 65 -10.52 7.73 -1.15
CA VAL A 65 -11.29 7.13 -2.26
C VAL A 65 -12.76 7.18 -1.85
N THR A 66 -13.53 7.99 -2.56
CA THR A 66 -14.99 8.09 -2.35
C THR A 66 -15.72 6.87 -2.92
N GLY A 67 -16.94 6.62 -2.47
CA GLY A 67 -17.77 5.52 -3.00
C GLY A 67 -18.02 5.63 -4.50
N TRP A 68 -18.20 6.85 -5.02
CA TRP A 68 -18.36 7.09 -6.45
C TRP A 68 -17.11 6.72 -7.26
N GLN A 69 -15.92 7.04 -6.73
CA GLN A 69 -14.65 6.65 -7.37
C GLN A 69 -14.43 5.14 -7.33
N ALA A 70 -14.81 4.47 -6.22
CA ALA A 70 -14.75 3.02 -6.11
C ALA A 70 -15.67 2.33 -7.13
N MET A 71 -16.89 2.82 -7.32
CA MET A 71 -17.85 2.28 -8.30
C MET A 71 -17.34 2.34 -9.75
N ARG A 72 -16.50 3.33 -10.09
CA ARG A 72 -15.92 3.50 -11.42
C ARG A 72 -14.56 2.81 -11.59
N SER A 73 -14.11 2.08 -10.57
CA SER A 73 -12.82 1.40 -10.56
C SER A 73 -12.98 -0.10 -10.62
N THR A 74 -12.09 -0.77 -11.35
CA THR A 74 -11.97 -2.23 -11.35
C THR A 74 -11.22 -2.77 -10.14
N GLY A 75 -10.58 -1.91 -9.34
CA GLY A 75 -9.69 -2.34 -8.26
C GLY A 75 -9.69 -1.50 -6.99
N MET A 76 -10.16 -0.25 -7.03
CA MET A 76 -10.21 0.62 -5.85
C MET A 76 -11.46 0.35 -5.01
N ARG A 77 -11.32 0.43 -3.69
CA ARG A 77 -12.41 0.36 -2.73
C ARG A 77 -12.49 1.69 -2.00
N THR A 78 -13.67 2.04 -1.51
CA THR A 78 -13.84 3.19 -0.61
C THR A 78 -12.91 3.04 0.58
N GLY A 79 -12.23 4.11 0.97
CA GLY A 79 -11.25 4.08 2.05
C GLY A 79 -10.25 5.21 1.94
N TYR A 80 -9.20 5.12 2.77
CA TYR A 80 -8.13 6.11 2.83
C TYR A 80 -6.80 5.42 2.51
N ASN A 81 -5.97 6.03 1.65
CA ASN A 81 -4.58 5.64 1.47
C ASN A 81 -3.71 6.69 2.14
N ILE A 82 -2.86 6.25 3.05
CA ILE A 82 -1.92 7.10 3.79
C ILE A 82 -0.53 6.51 3.56
N ALA A 83 0.45 7.35 3.24
CA ALA A 83 1.85 6.93 3.22
C ALA A 83 2.33 6.66 4.64
N ILE A 84 3.12 5.62 4.83
CA ILE A 84 3.92 5.44 6.04
C ILE A 84 5.36 5.64 5.60
N ASP A 85 5.96 6.74 6.06
CA ASP A 85 7.37 7.01 5.78
C ASP A 85 8.23 6.08 6.64
N PHE A 86 9.17 5.38 6.00
CA PHE A 86 10.14 4.54 6.68
C PHE A 86 11.49 5.26 6.70
N GLU A 87 12.01 5.54 7.90
CA GLU A 87 13.22 6.35 8.10
C GLU A 87 13.14 7.79 7.54
N GLY A 88 11.94 8.38 7.51
CA GLY A 88 11.71 9.73 6.99
C GLY A 88 11.75 9.81 5.46
N ARG A 89 11.48 8.70 4.78
CA ARG A 89 11.40 8.58 3.32
C ARG A 89 10.19 7.76 2.88
#